data_AF-A0A923ZAE1-F1
#
_entry.id   AF-A0A923ZAE1-F1
#
_cell.length_a   1.000
_cell.length_b   1.000
_cell.length_c   1.000
_cell.angle_alpha   90.00
_cell.angle_beta   90.00
_cell.angle_gamma   90.00
#
_symmetry.space_group_name_H-M   'P 1'
#
loop_
_entity.id
_entity.type
_entity.pdbx_description
1 polymer ?
#
loop_
_entity_poly.entity_id
_entity_poly.type
_entity_poly.pdbx_seq_one_letter_code
_entity_poly.pdbx_strand_id
1 'polypeptide(L)' 'VVDRLLIAGDAAGAAAAAAWARPKLPASGRDIIARGVAPGPQVAARLAAFERAWVAAGFPAEPGVVARLLDAAAAGERRV' A
#
# COMPACT_ATOMS: atom_id res chain seq x y z
N VAL A 1 -19.60 8.40 -6.67
CA VAL A 1 -19.51 8.64 -5.19
C VAL A 1 -19.69 10.11 -4.90
N VAL A 2 -18.98 11.01 -5.60
CA VAL A 2 -19.16 12.46 -5.54
C VAL A 2 -20.62 12.87 -5.81
N ASP A 3 -21.28 12.27 -6.80
CA ASP A 3 -22.67 12.59 -7.17
C ASP A 3 -23.66 12.41 -6.02
N ARG A 4 -23.51 11.33 -5.22
CA ARG A 4 -24.36 11.11 -4.04
C ARG A 4 -24.12 12.16 -2.96
N LEU A 5 -22.88 12.62 -2.78
CA LEU A 5 -22.55 13.65 -1.79
C LEU A 5 -23.14 15.01 -2.21
N LEU A 6 -23.08 15.34 -3.50
CA LEU A 6 -23.73 16.53 -4.05
C LEU A 6 -25.25 16.51 -3.90
N ILE A 7 -25.90 15.38 -4.20
CA ILE A 7 -27.36 15.21 -4.02
C ILE A 7 -27.76 15.32 -2.54
N ALA A 8 -26.93 14.82 -1.63
CA ALA A 8 -27.14 14.94 -0.19
C ALA A 8 -26.84 16.35 0.37
N GLY A 9 -26.41 17.30 -0.48
CA GLY A 9 -26.03 18.66 -0.07
C GLY A 9 -24.65 18.77 0.58
N ASP A 10 -23.86 17.70 0.61
CA ASP A 10 -22.50 17.67 1.17
C ASP A 10 -21.46 18.07 0.11
N ALA A 11 -21.46 19.36 -0.23
CA ALA A 11 -20.49 19.92 -1.18
C ALA A 11 -19.03 19.81 -0.67
N ALA A 12 -18.83 19.87 0.65
CA ALA A 12 -17.50 19.75 1.25
C ALA A 12 -16.95 18.32 1.11
N GLY A 13 -17.74 17.30 1.43
CA GLY A 13 -17.38 15.90 1.22
C GLY A 13 -17.20 15.57 -0.26
N ALA A 14 -18.05 16.13 -1.14
CA ALA A 14 -17.89 15.99 -2.58
C ALA A 14 -16.54 16.55 -3.07
N ALA A 15 -16.16 17.74 -2.60
CA ALA A 15 -14.88 18.36 -2.92
C ALA A 15 -13.69 17.56 -2.39
N ALA A 16 -13.76 17.08 -1.14
CA ALA A 16 -12.72 16.25 -0.54
C ALA A 16 -12.53 14.91 -1.30
N ALA A 17 -13.62 14.26 -1.69
CA ALA A 17 -13.58 13.04 -2.49
C ALA A 17 -13.02 13.28 -3.90
N ALA A 18 -13.34 14.41 -4.52
CA ALA A 18 -12.78 14.80 -5.81
C ALA A 18 -11.29 15.15 -5.74
N ALA A 19 -10.84 15.73 -4.62
CA ALA A 19 -9.45 16.11 -4.39
C ALA A 19 -8.55 14.94 -3.94
N TRP A 20 -9.12 13.77 -3.60
CA TRP A 20 -8.33 12.62 -3.16
C TRP A 20 -7.49 12.05 -4.31
N ALA A 21 -6.17 12.14 -4.17
CA ALA A 21 -5.21 11.53 -5.08
C ALA A 21 -4.85 10.12 -4.60
N ARG A 22 -5.07 9.11 -5.47
CA ARG A 22 -4.67 7.72 -5.17
C ARG A 22 -3.17 7.65 -4.85
N PRO A 23 -2.78 7.15 -3.66
CA PRO A 23 -1.37 6.96 -3.33
C PRO A 23 -0.69 5.96 -4.28
N LYS A 24 0.55 6.26 -4.67
CA LYS A 24 1.38 5.34 -5.46
C LYS A 24 2.13 4.40 -4.52
N LEU A 25 2.22 3.12 -4.88
CA LEU A 25 2.97 2.14 -4.12
C LEU A 25 4.45 2.59 -4.06
N PRO A 26 5.05 2.72 -2.86
CA PRO A 26 6.40 3.27 -2.71
C PRO A 26 7.50 2.23 -2.93
N ALA A 27 7.16 1.00 -3.32
CA ALA A 27 8.10 -0.10 -3.46
C ALA A 27 7.81 -0.96 -4.69
N SER A 28 8.83 -1.70 -5.09
CA SER A 28 8.85 -2.54 -6.29
C SER A 28 9.38 -3.94 -5.98
N GLY A 29 9.31 -4.86 -6.96
CA GLY A 29 9.91 -6.18 -6.82
C GLY A 29 11.42 -6.16 -6.57
N ARG A 30 12.14 -5.10 -7.02
CA ARG A 30 13.58 -4.96 -6.74
C ARG A 30 13.86 -4.77 -5.26
N ASP A 31 12.97 -4.08 -4.54
CA ASP A 31 13.12 -3.84 -3.09
C ASP A 31 12.94 -5.13 -2.28
N ILE A 32 12.13 -6.05 -2.80
CA ILE A 32 11.94 -7.39 -2.25
C ILE A 32 13.15 -8.27 -2.53
N ILE A 33 13.72 -8.21 -3.75
CA ILE A 33 14.94 -8.94 -4.11
C ILE A 33 16.13 -8.45 -3.27
N ALA A 34 16.27 -7.14 -3.08
CA ALA A 34 17.31 -6.54 -2.25
C ALA A 34 17.28 -7.02 -0.78
N ARG A 35 16.14 -7.54 -0.33
CA ARG A 35 15.95 -8.13 1.01
C ARG A 35 16.20 -9.64 1.07
N GLY A 36 16.77 -10.22 0.01
CA GLY A 36 17.20 -11.62 -0.03
C GLY A 36 16.15 -12.60 -0.55
N VAL A 37 15.02 -12.13 -1.06
CA VAL A 37 14.03 -13.01 -1.71
C VAL A 37 14.52 -13.34 -3.13
N ALA A 38 14.70 -14.63 -3.41
CA ALA A 38 15.14 -15.08 -4.73
C ALA A 38 14.18 -14.63 -5.84
N PRO A 39 14.69 -14.18 -7.01
CA PRO A 39 13.87 -13.78 -8.14
C PRO A 39 12.91 -14.90 -8.57
N GLY A 40 11.64 -14.56 -8.80
CA GLY A 40 10.62 -15.52 -9.22
C GLY A 40 9.22 -15.18 -8.68
N PRO A 41 8.26 -16.11 -8.79
CA PRO A 41 6.87 -15.90 -8.36
C PRO A 41 6.72 -15.48 -6.90
N GLN A 42 7.65 -15.91 -6.03
CA GLN A 42 7.72 -15.51 -4.63
C GLN A 42 7.90 -13.99 -4.44
N VAL A 43 8.64 -13.30 -5.33
CA VAL A 43 8.81 -11.84 -5.26
C VAL A 43 7.47 -11.14 -5.43
N ALA A 44 6.68 -11.57 -6.42
CA ALA A 44 5.35 -11.02 -6.64
C ALA A 44 4.42 -11.30 -5.45
N ALA A 45 4.48 -12.51 -4.88
CA ALA A 45 3.71 -12.86 -3.69
C ALA A 45 4.06 -11.99 -2.47
N ARG A 46 5.35 -11.71 -2.24
CA ARG A 46 5.81 -10.85 -1.15
C ARG A 46 5.50 -9.37 -1.40
N LEU A 47 5.64 -8.90 -2.64
CA LEU A 47 5.23 -7.54 -3.01
C LEU A 47 3.72 -7.32 -2.79
N ALA A 48 2.89 -8.31 -3.14
CA ALA A 48 1.45 -8.25 -2.88
C ALA A 48 1.13 -8.27 -1.36
N ALA A 49 1.92 -8.99 -0.55
CA ALA A 49 1.78 -8.96 0.91
C ALA A 49 2.15 -7.58 1.48
N PHE A 50 3.23 -6.98 0.99
CA PHE A 50 3.60 -5.61 1.32
C PHE A 50 2.49 -4.62 0.96
N GLU A 51 1.94 -4.69 -0.26
CA GLU A 51 0.86 -3.80 -0.69
C GLU A 51 -0.36 -3.88 0.22
N ARG A 52 -0.79 -5.11 0.60
CA ARG A 52 -1.89 -5.28 1.56
C ARG A 52 -1.58 -4.65 2.93
N ALA A 53 -0.38 -4.85 3.45
CA ALA A 53 0.03 -4.28 4.73
C ALA A 53 0.12 -2.74 4.68
N TRP A 54 0.60 -2.18 3.56
CA TRP A 54 0.68 -0.73 3.35
C TRP A 54 -0.69 -0.08 3.23
N VAL A 55 -1.64 -0.73 2.53
CA VAL A 55 -3.05 -0.29 2.48
C VAL A 55 -3.68 -0.35 3.87
N ALA A 56 -3.47 -1.44 4.62
CA ALA A 56 -3.99 -1.58 5.98
C ALA A 56 -3.40 -0.55 6.96
N ALA A 57 -2.16 -0.13 6.75
CA ALA A 57 -1.49 0.91 7.53
C ALA A 57 -1.91 2.35 7.13
N GLY A 58 -2.84 2.52 6.18
CA GLY A 58 -3.34 3.82 5.78
C GLY A 58 -2.39 4.61 4.87
N PHE A 59 -1.67 3.91 3.99
CA PHE A 59 -0.77 4.51 3.00
C PHE A 59 0.37 5.35 3.62
N PRO A 60 1.14 4.83 4.58
CA PRO A 60 2.23 5.58 5.18
C PRO A 60 3.27 5.99 4.13
N ALA A 61 3.73 7.24 4.22
CA ALA A 61 4.78 7.80 3.36
C ALA A 61 6.14 7.92 4.07
N GLU A 62 6.18 7.68 5.38
CA GLU A 62 7.41 7.74 6.18
C GLU A 62 8.35 6.58 5.77
N PRO A 63 9.59 6.86 5.31
CA PRO A 63 10.50 5.84 4.81
C PRO A 63 10.79 4.69 5.79
N GLY A 64 10.90 4.99 7.09
CA GLY A 64 11.13 3.98 8.14
C GLY A 64 9.96 3.01 8.29
N VAL A 65 8.71 3.50 8.28
CA VAL A 65 7.52 2.65 8.28
C VAL A 65 7.46 1.80 7.02
N VAL A 66 7.72 2.38 5.84
CA VAL A 66 7.73 1.64 4.57
C VAL A 66 8.79 0.54 4.58
N ALA A 67 10.00 0.84 5.07
CA ALA A 67 11.08 -0.13 5.17
C ALA A 67 10.71 -1.30 6.08
N ARG A 68 10.14 -1.03 7.27
CA ARG A 68 9.68 -2.08 8.20
C ARG A 68 8.61 -2.98 7.59
N LEU A 69 7.66 -2.41 6.85
CA LEU A 69 6.63 -3.19 6.16
C LEU A 69 7.23 -4.08 5.06
N LEU A 70 8.22 -3.58 4.31
CA LEU A 70 8.93 -4.37 3.31
C LEU A 70 9.73 -5.51 3.94
N ASP A 71 10.41 -5.24 5.06
CA ASP A 71 11.17 -6.26 5.79
C ASP A 71 10.25 -7.37 6.30
N ALA A 72 9.10 -7.00 6.87
CA ALA A 72 8.08 -7.96 7.32
C ALA A 72 7.55 -8.81 6.15
N ALA A 73 7.26 -8.19 5.00
CA ALA A 73 6.80 -8.89 3.81
C ALA A 73 7.88 -9.82 3.21
N ALA A 74 9.14 -9.43 3.26
CA ALA A 74 10.27 -10.22 2.79
C ALA A 74 10.62 -11.40 3.73
N ALA A 75 10.46 -11.24 5.04
CA ALA A 75 10.64 -12.33 6.01
C ALA A 75 9.59 -13.45 5.82
N GLY A 76 8.35 -13.07 5.47
CA GLY A 76 7.27 -13.99 5.20
C GLY A 76 6.60 -14.47 6.48
N GLU A 77 5.30 -14.72 6.39
CA GLU A 77 4.55 -15.31 7.48
C GLU A 77 5.19 -16.65 7.86
N ARG A 78 5.96 -16.68 8.96
CA ARG A 78 6.08 -17.91 9.75
C ARG A 78 4.67 -18.21 10.24
N ARG A 79 3.91 -18.96 9.46
CA ARG A 79 2.78 -19.71 10.01
C ARG A 79 3.38 -20.72 10.97
N VAL A 80 3.20 -20.43 12.26
CA VAL A 80 3.36 -21.40 13.35
C VAL A 80 2.20 -22.39 13.26
#